data_AF-A0A5A9DYG4-F1
#
_entry.id   AF-A0A5A9DYG4-F1
#
_cell.length_a   1.000
_cell.length_b   1.000
_cell.length_c   1.000
_cell.angle_alpha   90.00
_cell.angle_beta   90.00
_cell.angle_gamma   90.00
#
_symmetry.space_group_name_H-M   'P 1'
#
loop_
_entity.id
_entity.type
_entity.pdbx_description
1 polymer ?
#
loop_
_entity_poly.entity_id
_entity_poly.type
_entity_poly.pdbx_seq_one_letter_code
_entity_poly.pdbx_strand_id
1 'polypeptide(L)'
;MRNGLKRIGMFTLVLIVFYMSTHRPNEEQFYLWLLDEYNIECHESITCTKKLEGNSYSTLIETGSNVKNGYLLFNTIGKIYEDENGSRTTIKALGVFGKYFTIIKDEQD
;
A
#
# COMPACT_ATOMS: atom_id res chain seq x y z
N MET A 1 -14.21 -38.72 -12.59
CA MET A 1 -13.98 -37.72 -11.52
C MET A 1 -12.71 -36.88 -11.69
N ARG A 2 -11.51 -37.46 -11.87
CA ARG A 2 -10.21 -36.73 -11.95
C ARG A 2 -10.14 -35.61 -13.01
N ASN A 3 -10.76 -35.77 -14.18
CA ASN A 3 -10.77 -34.76 -15.24
C ASN A 3 -11.77 -33.61 -14.99
N GLY A 4 -12.88 -33.88 -14.29
CA GLY A 4 -13.84 -32.85 -13.88
C GLY A 4 -13.26 -31.92 -12.82
N LEU A 5 -12.55 -32.49 -11.84
CA LEU A 5 -11.86 -31.72 -10.79
C LEU A 5 -10.79 -30.79 -11.37
N LYS A 6 -10.02 -31.25 -12.37
CA LYS A 6 -9.04 -30.43 -13.09
C LYS A 6 -9.70 -29.28 -13.85
N ARG A 7 -10.86 -29.51 -14.49
CA ARG A 7 -11.61 -28.47 -15.22
C ARG A 7 -12.16 -27.42 -14.25
N ILE A 8 -12.75 -27.83 -13.14
CA ILE A 8 -13.25 -26.92 -12.10
C ILE A 8 -12.11 -26.12 -11.48
N GLY A 9 -10.96 -26.76 -11.21
CA GLY A 9 -9.75 -26.09 -10.72
C GLY A 9 -9.23 -25.02 -11.70
N MET A 10 -9.26 -25.32 -13.00
CA MET A 10 -8.87 -24.35 -14.02
C MET A 10 -9.82 -23.15 -14.10
N PHE A 11 -11.13 -23.38 -14.07
CA PHE A 11 -12.12 -22.31 -14.07
C PHE A 11 -12.02 -21.42 -12.82
N THR A 12 -11.86 -22.03 -11.65
CA THR A 12 -11.68 -21.28 -10.39
C THR A 12 -10.39 -20.47 -10.40
N LEU A 13 -9.28 -21.00 -10.91
CA LEU A 13 -8.03 -20.24 -11.07
C LEU A 13 -8.22 -19.00 -11.96
N VAL A 14 -8.90 -19.16 -13.10
CA VAL A 14 -9.16 -18.04 -14.02
C VAL A 14 -10.02 -16.96 -13.35
N LEU A 15 -11.05 -17.36 -12.61
CA LEU A 15 -11.90 -16.43 -11.86
C LEU A 15 -11.11 -15.68 -10.78
N ILE A 16 -10.20 -16.35 -10.07
CA ILE A 16 -9.35 -15.73 -9.05
C ILE A 16 -8.40 -14.70 -9.69
N VAL A 17 -7.75 -15.05 -10.81
CA VAL A 17 -6.85 -14.15 -11.54
C VAL A 17 -7.62 -12.92 -12.06
N PHE A 18 -8.82 -13.13 -12.59
CA PHE A 18 -9.69 -12.05 -13.05
C PHE A 18 -10.13 -11.13 -11.89
N TYR A 19 -10.50 -11.71 -10.75
CA TYR A 19 -10.84 -10.97 -9.55
C TYR A 19 -9.67 -10.11 -9.06
N MET A 20 -8.47 -10.69 -8.95
CA MET A 20 -7.26 -9.95 -8.54
C MET A 20 -6.92 -8.80 -9.51
N SER A 21 -7.08 -9.02 -10.81
CA SER A 21 -6.80 -8.00 -11.82
C SER A 21 -7.76 -6.81 -11.75
N THR A 22 -9.05 -7.09 -11.51
CA THR A 22 -10.11 -6.07 -11.45
C THR A 22 -10.15 -5.32 -10.12
N HIS A 23 -9.72 -5.97 -9.04
CA HIS A 23 -9.68 -5.40 -7.69
C HIS A 23 -8.25 -4.99 -7.28
N ARG A 24 -7.42 -4.60 -8.24
CA ARG A 24 -6.09 -4.06 -7.94
C ARG A 24 -6.25 -2.69 -7.26
N PRO A 25 -5.70 -2.48 -6.06
CA PRO A 25 -5.93 -1.23 -5.36
C PRO A 25 -5.20 -0.05 -6.01
N ASN A 26 -5.80 1.14 -5.94
CA ASN A 26 -5.25 2.37 -6.51
C ASN A 26 -4.41 3.14 -5.48
N GLU A 27 -3.82 4.27 -5.87
CA GLU A 27 -3.01 5.09 -4.97
C GLU A 27 -3.84 5.78 -3.87
N GLU A 28 -5.09 6.16 -4.16
CA GLU A 28 -5.99 6.74 -3.14
C GLU A 28 -6.25 5.75 -1.98
N GLN A 29 -6.48 4.49 -2.31
CA GLN A 29 -6.62 3.41 -1.33
C GLN A 29 -5.34 3.18 -0.53
N PHE A 30 -4.18 3.54 -1.06
CA PHE A 30 -2.93 3.50 -0.30
C PHE A 30 -2.95 4.58 0.77
N TYR A 31 -3.37 5.81 0.47
CA TYR A 31 -3.44 6.88 1.49
C TYR A 31 -4.50 6.57 2.56
N LEU A 32 -5.64 5.99 2.18
CA LEU A 32 -6.64 5.52 3.15
C LEU A 32 -6.08 4.43 4.07
N TRP A 33 -5.33 3.47 3.51
CA TRP A 33 -4.66 2.45 4.30
C TRP A 33 -3.55 3.04 5.19
N LEU A 34 -2.80 4.02 4.71
CA LEU A 34 -1.74 4.69 5.46
C LEU A 34 -2.31 5.44 6.68
N LEU A 35 -3.48 6.04 6.53
CA LEU A 35 -4.22 6.67 7.62
C LEU A 35 -4.69 5.63 8.65
N ASP A 36 -5.27 4.52 8.20
CA ASP A 36 -5.80 3.46 9.08
C ASP A 36 -4.69 2.74 9.86
N GLU A 37 -3.61 2.37 9.18
CA GLU A 37 -2.53 1.55 9.74
C GLU A 37 -1.49 2.38 10.51
N TYR A 38 -1.16 3.57 10.01
CA TYR A 38 -0.06 4.39 10.55
C TYR A 38 -0.50 5.75 11.10
N ASN A 39 -1.79 6.09 11.03
CA ASN A 39 -2.32 7.41 11.41
C ASN A 39 -1.62 8.57 10.67
N ILE A 40 -1.20 8.33 9.42
CA ILE A 40 -0.59 9.33 8.55
C ILE A 40 -1.63 9.79 7.53
N GLU A 41 -2.00 11.05 7.58
CA GLU A 41 -2.90 11.70 6.64
C GLU A 41 -2.10 12.51 5.62
N CYS A 42 -2.29 12.26 4.33
CA CYS A 42 -1.67 13.03 3.26
C CYS A 42 -2.77 13.64 2.38
N HIS A 43 -2.88 14.97 2.36
CA HIS A 43 -3.87 15.69 1.55
C HIS A 43 -3.30 16.06 0.18
N GLU A 44 -3.19 15.10 -0.74
CA GLU A 44 -2.76 15.28 -2.15
C GLU A 44 -1.49 16.13 -2.39
N SER A 45 -0.74 16.40 -1.33
CA SER A 45 0.37 17.34 -1.26
C SER A 45 1.56 16.62 -0.63
N ILE A 46 2.73 17.22 -0.81
CA ILE A 46 4.01 16.68 -0.35
C ILE A 46 4.05 16.60 1.19
N THR A 47 3.22 17.39 1.87
CA THR A 47 3.10 17.42 3.34
C THR A 47 2.02 16.47 3.83
N CYS A 48 2.41 15.55 4.70
CA CYS A 48 1.56 14.65 5.45
C CYS A 48 1.61 14.99 6.95
N THR A 49 0.57 14.62 7.68
CA THR A 49 0.51 14.77 9.14
C THR A 49 0.38 13.40 9.78
N LYS A 50 1.23 13.12 10.77
CA LYS A 50 1.17 11.90 11.57
C LYS A 50 0.56 12.23 12.92
N LYS A 51 -0.57 11.61 13.25
CA LYS A 51 -1.18 11.76 14.58
C LYS A 51 -0.41 10.92 15.59
N LEU A 52 0.11 11.56 16.61
CA LEU A 52 0.80 10.95 17.74
C LEU A 52 -0.18 10.78 18.91
N GLU A 53 0.16 9.91 19.87
CA GLU A 53 -0.67 9.70 21.06
C GLU A 53 -0.85 11.03 21.83
N GLY A 54 -2.09 11.34 22.23
CA GLY A 54 -2.39 12.52 23.05
C GLY A 54 -2.49 13.85 22.29
N ASN A 55 -3.22 13.88 21.16
CA ASN A 55 -3.53 15.11 20.38
C ASN A 55 -2.31 15.86 19.80
N SER A 56 -1.14 15.23 19.78
CA SER A 56 0.04 15.78 19.10
C SER A 56 0.06 15.35 17.63
N TYR A 57 0.58 16.20 16.76
CA TYR A 57 0.73 15.94 15.33
C TYR A 57 2.19 16.22 14.95
N SER A 58 2.80 15.32 14.18
CA SER A 58 4.12 15.54 13.56
C SER A 58 3.93 15.76 12.06
N THR A 59 4.67 16.72 11.51
CA THR A 59 4.68 17.00 10.08
C THR A 59 5.67 16.07 9.39
N LEU A 60 5.20 15.32 8.40
CA LEU A 60 6.02 14.48 7.55
C LEU A 60 6.06 15.06 6.14
N ILE A 61 7.22 15.10 5.51
CA ILE A 61 7.39 15.53 4.13
C ILE A 61 7.68 14.29 3.28
N GLU A 62 6.88 14.06 2.25
CA GLU A 62 7.13 13.01 1.25
C GLU A 62 8.33 13.41 0.38
N THR A 63 9.51 12.86 0.66
CA THR A 63 10.75 13.16 -0.07
C THR A 63 11.04 12.19 -1.21
N GLY A 64 10.32 11.08 -1.28
CA GLY A 64 10.48 10.11 -2.36
C GLY A 64 9.27 9.21 -2.55
N SER A 65 8.94 8.97 -3.81
CA SER A 65 7.88 8.04 -4.22
C SER A 65 8.40 7.06 -5.27
N ASN A 66 8.10 5.78 -5.07
CA ASN A 66 8.37 4.71 -6.01
C ASN A 66 7.10 3.87 -6.16
N VAL A 67 6.31 4.20 -7.19
CA VAL A 67 5.11 3.45 -7.54
C VAL A 67 5.45 2.50 -8.70
N LYS A 68 5.34 1.18 -8.46
CA LYS A 68 5.44 0.17 -9.52
C LYS A 68 4.06 -0.40 -9.81
N ASN A 69 3.44 0.16 -10.86
CA ASN A 69 2.13 -0.27 -11.38
C ASN A 69 2.22 -1.35 -12.48
N GLY A 70 3.42 -1.88 -12.74
CA GLY A 70 3.71 -2.78 -13.87
C GLY A 70 3.20 -4.22 -13.72
N TYR A 71 2.52 -4.56 -12.62
CA TYR A 71 2.04 -5.91 -12.37
C TYR A 71 0.51 -6.01 -12.59
N LEU A 72 0.09 -7.13 -13.19
CA LEU A 72 -1.29 -7.38 -13.62
C LEU A 72 -2.22 -7.69 -12.43
N LEU A 73 -1.69 -8.31 -11.37
CA LEU A 73 -2.46 -8.81 -10.23
C LEU A 73 -2.21 -8.06 -8.92
N PHE A 74 -1.18 -7.22 -8.90
CA PHE A 74 -0.75 -6.49 -7.72
C PHE A 74 -0.09 -5.17 -8.14
N ASN A 75 0.23 -4.34 -7.17
CA ASN A 75 1.07 -3.17 -7.34
C ASN A 75 1.91 -3.00 -6.09
N THR A 76 3.03 -2.29 -6.20
CA THR A 76 3.84 -1.96 -5.03
C THR A 76 4.05 -0.46 -4.98
N ILE A 77 3.83 0.12 -3.81
CA ILE A 77 4.03 1.55 -3.55
C ILE A 77 5.05 1.68 -2.44
N GLY A 78 6.17 2.34 -2.73
CA GLY A 78 7.16 2.73 -1.74
C GLY A 78 7.16 4.23 -1.60
N LYS A 79 6.90 4.74 -0.40
CA LYS A 79 7.03 6.16 -0.08
C LYS A 79 8.02 6.38 1.03
N ILE A 80 8.67 7.53 0.98
CA ILE A 80 9.68 7.95 1.92
C ILE A 80 9.19 9.26 2.52
N TYR A 81 9.13 9.28 3.84
CA TYR A 81 8.73 10.41 4.65
C TYR A 81 9.91 10.89 5.47
N GLU A 82 10.06 12.19 5.59
CA GLU A 82 11.08 12.85 6.41
C GLU A 82 10.39 13.76 7.43
N ASP A 83 10.73 13.62 8.70
CA ASP A 83 10.23 14.49 9.78
C ASP A 83 11.09 15.77 9.89
N GLU A 84 10.60 16.76 10.63
CA GLU A 84 11.32 18.02 10.90
C GLU A 84 12.69 17.79 11.58
N ASN A 85 12.85 16.65 12.25
CA ASN A 85 14.10 16.25 12.90
C ASN A 85 15.10 15.57 11.95
N GLY A 86 14.77 15.38 10.68
CA GLY A 86 15.60 14.69 9.68
C GLY A 86 15.51 13.16 9.73
N SER A 87 14.68 12.59 10.61
CA SER A 87 14.41 11.14 10.66
C SER A 87 13.64 10.72 9.41
N ARG A 88 14.09 9.62 8.79
CA ARG A 88 13.57 9.15 7.50
C ARG A 88 12.81 7.84 7.69
N THR A 89 11.51 7.86 7.40
CA THR A 89 10.63 6.70 7.44
C THR A 89 10.33 6.23 6.02
N THR A 90 10.76 5.03 5.67
CA THR A 90 10.44 4.38 4.38
C THR A 90 9.35 3.35 4.58
N ILE A 91 8.21 3.54 3.90
CA ILE A 91 7.07 2.62 3.91
C ILE A 91 6.92 2.01 2.52
N LYS A 92 7.04 0.69 2.42
CA LYS A 92 6.78 -0.06 1.18
C LYS A 92 5.59 -0.99 1.41
N ALA A 93 4.59 -0.89 0.55
CA ALA A 93 3.38 -1.69 0.61
C ALA A 93 3.14 -2.48 -0.69
N LEU A 94 2.54 -3.66 -0.53
CA LEU A 94 2.02 -4.52 -1.61
C LEU A 94 0.50 -4.34 -1.66
N GLY A 95 -0.01 -3.89 -2.78
CA GLY A 95 -1.44 -3.86 -3.07
C GLY A 95 -1.89 -5.12 -3.78
N VAL A 96 -2.77 -5.90 -3.15
CA VAL A 96 -3.33 -7.15 -3.69
C VAL A 96 -4.71 -7.40 -3.06
N PHE A 97 -5.63 -8.05 -3.78
CA PHE A 97 -7.00 -8.31 -3.30
C PHE A 97 -7.75 -7.05 -2.79
N GLY A 98 -7.51 -5.88 -3.41
CA GLY A 98 -8.14 -4.63 -3.02
C GLY A 98 -7.65 -4.02 -1.71
N LYS A 99 -6.54 -4.52 -1.14
CA LYS A 99 -5.94 -4.02 0.11
C LYS A 99 -4.44 -3.83 -0.02
N TYR A 100 -3.88 -2.98 0.82
CA TYR A 100 -2.43 -2.82 0.99
C TYR A 100 -1.93 -3.58 2.21
N PHE A 101 -0.71 -4.08 2.11
CA PHE A 101 0.00 -4.77 3.18
C PHE A 101 1.43 -4.25 3.24
N THR A 102 1.95 -4.01 4.44
CA THR A 102 3.35 -3.60 4.65
C THR A 102 4.30 -4.71 4.21
N ILE A 103 5.25 -4.37 3.35
CA ILE A 103 6.39 -5.24 2.98
C ILE A 103 7.60 -4.87 3.83
N ILE A 104 7.92 -3.57 3.88
CA ILE A 104 9.08 -3.03 4.60
C ILE A 104 8.64 -1.73 5.28
N LYS A 105 9.01 -1.59 6.54
CA LYS A 105 8.96 -0.34 7.30
C LYS A 105 10.35 -0.12 7.91
N ASP A 106 11.09 0.82 7.35
CA ASP A 106 12.41 1.20 7.87
C ASP A 106 12.32 2.62 8.43
N GLU A 107 12.59 2.77 9.72
CA GLU A 107 12.79 4.07 10.38
C GLU A 107 14.31 4.22 10.60
N GLN A 108 14.91 5.23 9.96
CA GLN A 108 16.33 5.59 10.18
C GLN A 108 16.39 6.90 10.96
N ASP A 109 16.94 6.81 12.16
CA ASP A 109 17.27 7.93 13.06
C ASP A 109 18.65 8.51 12.75
#